data_AF-A0A9W6YUT6-F1
#
_entry.id   AF-A0A9W6YUT6-F1
#
_cell.length_a   1.000
_cell.length_b   1.000
_cell.length_c   1.000
_cell.angle_alpha   90.00
_cell.angle_beta   90.00
_cell.angle_gamma   90.00
#
_symmetry.space_group_name_H-M   'P 1'
#
loop_
_entity.id
_entity.type
_entity.pdbx_description
1 polymer ?
#
loop_
_entity_poly.entity_id
_entity_poly.type
_entity_poly.pdbx_seq_one_letter_code
_entity_poly.pdbx_strand_id
1 'polypeptide(L)'
;MFTREVENEVMLKYPIPEIKRTKLESVYLIVKSMGISNVFEFLKLGLDPPSITNVSNAKFALSEIGALNQHDGLTNLGSYLSMIPTDLRSGKLMIYGTLFGCLESCLTLAAVSTTGSPFMTRRAESRDDVKKVQNEFAQGQGDAIAILNAFNQFNDEDFGGSRNRKRWLDDHYLSYLTMSDIQSTRVQYISILKELGFIPYSYSSSKANEKEFAKFNRNCNNFAILKSLLTSSSYPQIARVQYPNPKYLASASGSVALDPDLKKVKLWIRNEEFMKMKLDPSSALNKPRTVDQKFKFKDDTNMPLPATRAFLHPSSTLFNSDRNDDISQDEITTDENGNYIFTPTVAGSSSSGNRLSSSFISFSRSQTTSKLYLHDITPTSILSVLLFGGDISYDLSCVTSGKTSPGIVMDGWLPIRTWCKNGVLITQLRALLDSVMRERLENVGSGGDEEIGADILKAVETLLTLENK
;
A
#
# COMPACT_ATOMS: atom_id res chain seq x y z
N MET A 1 20.59 8.05 -31.70
CA MET A 1 21.44 7.84 -32.89
C MET A 1 22.53 6.85 -32.53
N PHE A 2 22.83 5.90 -33.41
CA PHE A 2 23.80 4.82 -33.22
C PHE A 2 24.61 4.62 -34.52
N THR A 3 25.77 3.97 -34.43
CA THR A 3 26.62 3.68 -35.60
C THR A 3 26.12 2.47 -36.38
N ARG A 4 26.52 2.36 -37.66
CA ARG A 4 26.16 1.22 -38.53
C ARG A 4 26.73 -0.11 -38.04
N GLU A 5 27.89 -0.09 -37.38
CA GLU A 5 28.47 -1.26 -36.72
C GLU A 5 27.56 -1.77 -35.60
N VAL A 6 27.05 -0.88 -34.75
CA VAL A 6 26.11 -1.24 -33.67
C VAL A 6 24.79 -1.80 -34.23
N GLU A 7 24.28 -1.23 -35.33
CA GLU A 7 23.09 -1.75 -36.02
C GLU A 7 23.26 -3.20 -36.50
N ASN A 8 24.42 -3.50 -37.11
CA ASN A 8 24.65 -4.80 -37.73
C ASN A 8 25.10 -5.87 -36.72
N GLU A 9 25.87 -5.50 -35.71
CA GLU A 9 26.54 -6.45 -34.80
C GLU A 9 25.82 -6.62 -33.46
N VAL A 10 25.12 -5.59 -32.98
CA VAL A 10 24.58 -5.56 -31.61
C VAL A 10 23.05 -5.53 -31.58
N MET A 11 22.39 -4.89 -32.55
CA MET A 11 20.94 -4.76 -32.53
C MET A 11 20.23 -6.03 -32.96
N LEU A 12 19.18 -6.41 -32.21
CA LEU A 12 18.29 -7.48 -32.60
C LEU A 12 17.52 -7.08 -33.85
N LYS A 13 17.39 -8.01 -34.81
CA LYS A 13 16.63 -7.81 -36.04
C LYS A 13 15.16 -7.47 -35.78
N TYR A 14 14.57 -8.05 -34.73
CA TYR A 14 13.21 -7.76 -34.28
C TYR A 14 13.20 -7.62 -32.75
N PRO A 15 12.33 -6.77 -32.18
CA PRO A 15 12.17 -6.70 -30.74
C PRO A 15 11.62 -8.01 -30.18
N ILE A 16 12.00 -8.33 -28.95
CA ILE A 16 11.45 -9.49 -28.23
C ILE A 16 9.93 -9.30 -28.07
N PRO A 17 9.09 -10.32 -28.35
CA PRO A 17 7.64 -10.22 -28.19
C PRO A 17 7.22 -9.80 -26.79
N GLU A 18 6.17 -8.97 -26.70
CA GLU A 18 5.71 -8.39 -25.44
C GLU A 18 5.37 -9.44 -24.37
N ILE A 19 4.68 -10.51 -24.77
CA ILE A 19 4.29 -11.63 -23.90
C ILE A 19 5.47 -12.32 -23.18
N LYS A 20 6.68 -12.21 -23.72
CA LYS A 20 7.91 -12.77 -23.13
C LYS A 20 8.60 -11.83 -22.15
N ARG A 21 8.24 -10.54 -22.15
CA ARG A 21 8.96 -9.47 -21.43
C ARG A 21 8.08 -8.67 -20.44
N THR A 22 6.77 -8.86 -20.47
CA THR A 22 5.83 -8.25 -19.52
C THR A 22 5.33 -9.26 -18.49
N LYS A 23 4.82 -8.73 -17.38
CA LYS A 23 4.13 -9.56 -16.38
C LYS A 23 2.76 -9.99 -16.92
N LEU A 24 2.32 -11.18 -16.55
CA LEU A 24 1.18 -11.85 -17.20
C LEU A 24 -0.07 -11.91 -16.31
N GLU A 25 -0.17 -11.16 -15.23
CA GLU A 25 -1.28 -11.26 -14.27
C GLU A 25 -2.63 -10.96 -14.95
N SER A 26 -2.73 -9.85 -15.70
CA SER A 26 -3.97 -9.49 -16.41
C SER A 26 -4.33 -10.52 -17.48
N VAL A 27 -3.36 -11.00 -18.25
CA VAL A 27 -3.58 -12.03 -19.30
C VAL A 27 -4.03 -13.34 -18.66
N TYR A 28 -3.38 -13.76 -17.58
CA TYR A 28 -3.71 -14.98 -16.85
C TYR A 28 -5.15 -14.92 -16.34
N LEU A 29 -5.55 -13.78 -15.77
CA LEU A 29 -6.87 -13.58 -15.22
C LEU A 29 -7.96 -13.60 -16.30
N ILE A 30 -7.71 -12.97 -17.45
CA ILE A 30 -8.61 -13.00 -18.61
C ILE A 30 -8.78 -14.44 -19.11
N VAL A 31 -7.69 -15.19 -19.29
CA VAL A 31 -7.77 -16.60 -19.74
C VAL A 31 -8.56 -17.46 -18.73
N LYS A 32 -8.38 -17.25 -17.42
CA LYS A 32 -9.18 -17.92 -16.40
C LYS A 32 -10.67 -17.57 -16.47
N SER A 33 -11.01 -16.29 -16.69
CA SER A 33 -12.41 -15.86 -16.84
C SER A 33 -13.12 -16.46 -18.06
N MET A 34 -12.37 -16.88 -19.10
CA MET A 34 -12.91 -17.61 -20.25
C MET A 34 -13.26 -19.08 -19.95
N GLY A 35 -13.01 -19.57 -18.74
CA GLY A 35 -13.27 -20.95 -18.33
C GLY A 35 -12.12 -21.93 -18.63
N ILE A 36 -10.94 -21.42 -19.02
CA ILE A 36 -9.77 -22.26 -19.28
C ILE A 36 -9.09 -22.62 -17.96
N SER A 37 -9.03 -23.92 -17.64
CA SER A 37 -8.46 -24.40 -16.38
C SER A 37 -6.93 -24.32 -16.35
N ASN A 38 -6.24 -24.76 -17.42
CA ASN A 38 -4.78 -24.75 -17.50
C ASN A 38 -4.27 -23.63 -18.42
N VAL A 39 -3.95 -22.49 -17.81
CA VAL A 39 -3.46 -21.29 -18.51
C VAL A 39 -2.10 -21.53 -19.18
N PHE A 40 -1.22 -22.31 -18.56
CA PHE A 40 0.11 -22.56 -19.12
C PHE A 40 0.03 -23.33 -20.44
N GLU A 41 -0.75 -24.41 -20.49
CA GLU A 41 -0.95 -25.18 -21.72
C GLU A 41 -1.64 -24.36 -22.80
N PHE A 42 -2.59 -23.49 -22.44
CA PHE A 42 -3.20 -22.58 -23.40
C PHE A 42 -2.20 -21.58 -24.00
N LEU A 43 -1.41 -20.89 -23.16
CA LEU A 43 -0.43 -19.91 -23.64
C LEU A 43 0.71 -20.54 -24.44
N LYS A 44 0.98 -21.83 -24.19
CA LYS A 44 1.97 -22.61 -24.94
C LYS A 44 1.59 -22.84 -26.41
N LEU A 45 0.31 -22.77 -26.75
CA LEU A 45 -0.18 -22.88 -28.13
C LEU A 45 0.08 -21.63 -28.98
N GLY A 46 0.47 -20.51 -28.36
CA GLY A 46 0.77 -19.26 -29.07
C GLY A 46 2.03 -19.34 -29.92
N LEU A 47 2.15 -18.42 -30.89
CA LEU A 47 3.31 -18.30 -31.79
C LEU A 47 4.63 -18.15 -31.00
N ASP A 48 4.60 -17.31 -29.96
CA ASP A 48 5.72 -17.02 -29.08
C ASP A 48 5.32 -17.27 -27.62
N PRO A 49 5.41 -18.51 -27.14
CA PRO A 49 4.93 -18.85 -25.80
C PRO A 49 5.80 -18.18 -24.71
N PRO A 50 5.19 -17.73 -23.60
CA PRO A 50 5.92 -17.20 -22.46
C PRO A 50 6.66 -18.31 -21.69
N SER A 51 7.63 -17.92 -20.86
CA SER A 51 8.29 -18.89 -19.98
C SER A 51 7.35 -19.41 -18.89
N ILE A 52 7.50 -20.69 -18.51
CA ILE A 52 6.74 -21.30 -17.41
C ILE A 52 6.90 -20.54 -16.10
N THR A 53 8.09 -19.97 -15.87
CA THR A 53 8.39 -19.15 -14.69
C THR A 53 7.56 -17.87 -14.67
N ASN A 54 7.38 -17.19 -15.82
CA ASN A 54 6.58 -15.97 -15.88
C ASN A 54 5.09 -16.26 -15.63
N VAL A 55 4.56 -17.35 -16.21
CA VAL A 55 3.18 -17.79 -15.98
C VAL A 55 2.97 -18.20 -14.52
N SER A 56 3.93 -18.89 -13.90
CA SER A 56 3.87 -19.31 -12.50
C SER A 56 3.94 -18.11 -11.54
N ASN A 57 4.79 -17.12 -11.84
CA ASN A 57 4.86 -15.87 -11.08
C ASN A 57 3.53 -15.10 -11.17
N ALA A 58 2.89 -15.05 -12.34
CA ALA A 58 1.60 -14.41 -12.51
C ALA A 58 0.50 -15.11 -11.70
N LYS A 59 0.45 -16.44 -11.72
CA LYS A 59 -0.45 -17.24 -10.87
C LYS A 59 -0.24 -16.92 -9.39
N PHE A 60 1.01 -16.88 -8.95
CA PHE A 60 1.35 -16.58 -7.56
C PHE A 60 0.89 -15.17 -7.18
N ALA A 61 1.25 -14.14 -7.97
CA ALA A 61 0.83 -12.77 -7.72
C ALA A 61 -0.70 -12.59 -7.66
N LEU A 62 -1.45 -13.28 -8.52
CA LEU A 62 -2.91 -13.28 -8.50
C LEU A 62 -3.50 -13.93 -7.24
N SER A 63 -2.88 -14.99 -6.73
CA SER A 63 -3.24 -15.59 -5.45
C SER A 63 -3.01 -14.62 -4.30
N GLU A 64 -1.92 -13.85 -4.32
CA GLU A 64 -1.60 -12.87 -3.26
C GLU A 64 -2.53 -11.65 -3.27
N ILE A 65 -2.98 -11.21 -4.46
CA ILE A 65 -3.97 -10.14 -4.60
C ILE A 65 -5.35 -10.59 -4.09
N GLY A 66 -5.59 -11.91 -4.05
CA GLY A 66 -6.87 -12.54 -3.73
C GLY A 66 -7.80 -12.74 -4.94
N ALA A 67 -7.25 -12.68 -6.16
CA ALA A 67 -8.00 -12.91 -7.40
C ALA A 67 -8.17 -14.40 -7.72
N LEU A 68 -7.26 -15.25 -7.22
CA LEU A 68 -7.35 -16.70 -7.30
C LEU A 68 -7.42 -17.31 -5.90
N ASN A 69 -8.16 -18.42 -5.79
CA ASN A 69 -8.19 -19.24 -4.59
C ASN A 69 -6.99 -20.21 -4.55
N GLN A 70 -6.82 -20.92 -3.43
CA GLN A 70 -5.73 -21.89 -3.24
C GLN A 70 -5.74 -23.05 -4.26
N HIS A 71 -6.89 -23.31 -4.90
CA HIS A 71 -7.08 -24.35 -5.91
C HIS A 71 -7.02 -23.82 -7.35
N ASP A 72 -6.50 -22.61 -7.57
CA ASP A 72 -6.38 -22.00 -8.90
C ASP A 72 -7.73 -21.75 -9.60
N GLY A 73 -8.78 -21.61 -8.81
CA GLY A 73 -10.10 -21.14 -9.22
C GLY A 73 -10.23 -19.62 -9.05
N LEU A 74 -11.05 -19.01 -9.90
CA LEU A 74 -11.34 -17.58 -9.86
C LEU A 74 -12.14 -17.22 -8.61
N THR A 75 -11.73 -16.19 -7.87
CA THR A 75 -12.52 -15.64 -6.75
C THR A 75 -13.56 -14.64 -7.27
N ASN A 76 -14.51 -14.24 -6.43
CA ASN A 76 -15.46 -13.18 -6.79
C ASN A 76 -14.72 -11.88 -7.15
N LEU A 77 -13.71 -11.51 -6.34
CA LEU A 77 -12.84 -10.37 -6.64
C LEU A 77 -12.12 -10.54 -7.97
N GLY A 78 -11.54 -11.72 -8.23
CA GLY A 78 -10.87 -12.02 -9.49
C GLY A 78 -11.79 -11.93 -10.70
N SER A 79 -13.04 -12.36 -10.56
CA SER A 79 -14.06 -12.26 -11.62
C SER A 79 -14.40 -10.82 -11.99
N TYR A 80 -14.35 -9.90 -11.03
CA TYR A 80 -14.55 -8.47 -11.34
C TYR A 80 -13.30 -7.83 -11.91
N LEU A 81 -12.14 -8.16 -11.35
CA LEU A 81 -10.86 -7.66 -11.86
C LEU A 81 -10.63 -8.09 -13.31
N SER A 82 -11.16 -9.25 -13.75
CA SER A 82 -11.08 -9.67 -15.16
C SER A 82 -11.96 -8.83 -16.09
N MET A 83 -13.01 -8.18 -15.58
CA MET A 83 -13.93 -7.35 -16.37
C MET A 83 -13.45 -5.90 -16.51
N ILE A 84 -12.57 -5.43 -15.61
CA ILE A 84 -12.05 -4.07 -15.63
C ILE A 84 -10.76 -4.02 -16.48
N PRO A 85 -10.72 -3.27 -17.58
CA PRO A 85 -9.54 -3.17 -18.46
C PRO A 85 -8.47 -2.23 -17.88
N THR A 86 -8.02 -2.48 -16.66
CA THR A 86 -6.99 -1.68 -15.98
C THR A 86 -6.04 -2.56 -15.18
N ASP A 87 -5.06 -1.95 -14.51
CA ASP A 87 -4.18 -2.70 -13.63
C ASP A 87 -4.96 -3.24 -12.40
N LEU A 88 -4.56 -4.42 -11.92
CA LEU A 88 -5.29 -5.13 -10.87
C LEU A 88 -5.39 -4.33 -9.56
N ARG A 89 -4.41 -3.48 -9.27
CA ARG A 89 -4.37 -2.67 -8.05
C ARG A 89 -5.39 -1.55 -8.11
N SER A 90 -5.43 -0.82 -9.23
CA SER A 90 -6.44 0.21 -9.50
C SER A 90 -7.85 -0.38 -9.56
N GLY A 91 -8.03 -1.51 -10.25
CA GLY A 91 -9.32 -2.22 -10.29
C GLY A 91 -9.82 -2.62 -8.90
N LYS A 92 -8.93 -3.16 -8.06
CA LYS A 92 -9.26 -3.54 -6.67
C LYS A 92 -9.65 -2.33 -5.84
N LEU A 93 -8.95 -1.21 -6.01
CA LEU A 93 -9.24 0.04 -5.31
C LEU A 93 -10.59 0.63 -5.73
N MET A 94 -10.94 0.56 -7.02
CA MET A 94 -12.24 1.00 -7.54
C MET A 94 -13.40 0.19 -6.95
N ILE A 95 -13.28 -1.15 -6.98
CA ILE A 95 -14.31 -2.07 -6.42
C ILE A 95 -14.48 -1.84 -4.91
N TYR A 96 -13.38 -1.67 -4.18
CA TYR A 96 -13.48 -1.40 -2.74
C TYR A 96 -13.98 0.02 -2.45
N GLY A 97 -13.69 0.98 -3.33
CA GLY A 97 -14.23 2.34 -3.26
C GLY A 97 -15.75 2.38 -3.33
N THR A 98 -16.37 1.57 -4.21
CA THR A 98 -17.83 1.46 -4.29
C THR A 98 -18.40 0.78 -3.04
N LEU A 99 -17.74 -0.28 -2.54
CA LEU A 99 -18.22 -1.04 -1.39
C LEU A 99 -18.20 -0.24 -0.08
N PHE A 100 -17.08 0.46 0.20
CA PHE A 100 -16.89 1.20 1.45
C PHE A 100 -17.37 2.66 1.37
N GLY A 101 -17.96 3.07 0.25
CA GLY A 101 -18.51 4.41 0.07
C GLY A 101 -17.44 5.50 0.06
N CYS A 102 -16.31 5.26 -0.59
CA CYS A 102 -15.23 6.23 -0.79
C CYS A 102 -14.80 6.29 -2.27
N LEU A 103 -15.78 6.22 -3.16
CA LEU A 103 -15.60 6.06 -4.60
C LEU A 103 -14.74 7.17 -5.20
N GLU A 104 -15.09 8.44 -4.98
CA GLU A 104 -14.36 9.57 -5.57
C GLU A 104 -12.89 9.61 -5.17
N SER A 105 -12.57 9.37 -3.90
CA SER A 105 -11.18 9.32 -3.42
C SER A 105 -10.43 8.12 -3.99
N CYS A 106 -11.07 6.95 -4.06
CA CYS A 106 -10.48 5.74 -4.65
C CYS A 106 -10.23 5.88 -6.16
N LEU A 107 -11.11 6.58 -6.90
CA LEU A 107 -10.93 6.87 -8.32
C LEU A 107 -9.72 7.78 -8.56
N THR A 108 -9.53 8.81 -7.73
CA THR A 108 -8.33 9.65 -7.80
C THR A 108 -7.08 8.83 -7.52
N LEU A 109 -7.08 8.04 -6.43
CA LEU A 109 -5.93 7.24 -6.04
C LEU A 109 -5.59 6.14 -7.06
N ALA A 110 -6.60 5.54 -7.70
CA ALA A 110 -6.43 4.61 -8.80
C ALA A 110 -5.80 5.31 -10.00
N ALA A 111 -6.33 6.47 -10.41
CA ALA A 111 -5.79 7.24 -11.54
C ALA A 111 -4.33 7.66 -11.29
N VAL A 112 -4.02 8.12 -10.08
CA VAL A 112 -2.66 8.48 -9.63
C VAL A 112 -1.71 7.29 -9.70
N SER A 113 -2.19 6.08 -9.45
CA SER A 113 -1.37 4.86 -9.53
C SER A 113 -0.89 4.57 -10.95
N THR A 114 -1.65 5.02 -11.97
CA THR A 114 -1.30 4.89 -13.39
C THR A 114 -0.54 6.10 -13.92
N THR A 115 -0.99 7.33 -13.61
CA THR A 115 -0.41 8.57 -14.12
C THR A 115 0.87 9.00 -13.39
N GLY A 116 1.02 8.60 -12.12
CA GLY A 116 2.09 9.04 -11.23
C GLY A 116 1.78 10.36 -10.51
N SER A 117 2.75 10.80 -9.71
CA SER A 117 2.62 11.99 -8.87
C SER A 117 2.63 13.29 -9.69
N PRO A 118 1.72 14.25 -9.43
CA PRO A 118 1.70 15.54 -10.10
C PRO A 118 2.76 16.53 -9.56
N PHE A 119 3.41 16.22 -8.44
CA PHE A 119 4.43 17.09 -7.85
C PHE A 119 5.72 17.07 -8.67
N MET A 120 6.21 18.25 -9.04
CA MET A 120 7.38 18.43 -9.90
C MET A 120 8.56 19.05 -9.14
N THR A 121 9.72 18.39 -9.21
CA THR A 121 10.99 19.00 -8.81
C THR A 121 11.65 19.67 -10.02
N ARG A 122 11.47 20.99 -10.18
CA ARG A 122 12.00 21.74 -11.34
C ARG A 122 13.51 21.99 -11.24
N ARG A 123 14.04 22.17 -10.03
CA ARG A 123 15.48 22.36 -9.74
C ARG A 123 15.87 21.56 -8.49
N ALA A 124 17.16 21.22 -8.36
CA ALA A 124 17.66 20.50 -7.18
C ALA A 124 17.42 21.28 -5.88
N GLU A 125 17.56 22.61 -5.91
CA GLU A 125 17.35 23.53 -4.78
C GLU A 125 15.88 23.57 -4.32
N SER A 126 14.91 23.35 -5.22
CA SER A 126 13.47 23.37 -4.88
C SER A 126 12.97 22.10 -4.18
N ARG A 127 13.85 21.12 -3.90
CA ARG A 127 13.43 19.84 -3.31
C ARG A 127 12.81 20.00 -1.93
N ASP A 128 13.38 20.86 -1.10
CA ASP A 128 12.91 21.06 0.27
C ASP A 128 11.57 21.81 0.27
N ASP A 129 11.37 22.75 -0.65
CA ASP A 129 10.11 23.48 -0.78
C ASP A 129 8.98 22.60 -1.32
N VAL A 130 9.25 21.77 -2.34
CA VAL A 130 8.30 20.75 -2.82
C VAL A 130 7.89 19.83 -1.67
N LYS A 131 8.85 19.45 -0.83
CA LYS A 131 8.59 18.56 0.31
C LYS A 131 7.76 19.24 1.40
N LYS A 132 7.97 20.52 1.68
CA LYS A 132 7.12 21.30 2.60
C LYS A 132 5.67 21.31 2.11
N VAL A 133 5.45 21.64 0.83
CA VAL A 133 4.12 21.64 0.21
C VAL A 133 3.49 20.24 0.26
N GLN A 134 4.24 19.20 -0.10
CA GLN A 134 3.75 17.82 0.00
C GLN A 134 3.38 17.44 1.44
N ASN A 135 4.14 17.87 2.44
CA ASN A 135 3.83 17.60 3.85
C ASN A 135 2.57 18.32 4.33
N GLU A 136 2.35 19.56 3.87
CA GLU A 136 1.13 20.33 4.14
C GLU A 136 -0.10 19.58 3.61
N PHE A 137 -0.03 19.09 2.37
CA PHE A 137 -1.09 18.26 1.80
C PHE A 137 -1.23 16.89 2.47
N ALA A 138 -0.12 16.26 2.89
CA ALA A 138 -0.11 14.92 3.45
C ALA A 138 -0.81 14.86 4.82
N GLN A 139 -0.68 15.91 5.64
CA GLN A 139 -1.19 15.93 7.02
C GLN A 139 -0.78 14.69 7.83
N GLY A 140 0.44 14.18 7.59
CA GLY A 140 0.97 12.97 8.23
C GLY A 140 0.33 11.64 7.76
N GLN A 141 -0.56 11.66 6.75
CA GLN A 141 -1.27 10.47 6.25
C GLN A 141 -0.54 9.74 5.11
N GLY A 142 0.60 10.24 4.65
CA GLY A 142 1.44 9.63 3.61
C GLY A 142 1.32 10.28 2.23
N ASP A 143 2.11 9.78 1.29
CA ASP A 143 2.32 10.39 -0.03
C ASP A 143 1.06 10.31 -0.90
N ALA A 144 0.36 9.18 -0.87
CA ALA A 144 -0.85 8.98 -1.66
C ALA A 144 -1.98 9.93 -1.25
N ILE A 145 -2.13 10.17 0.06
CA ILE A 145 -3.12 11.13 0.59
C ILE A 145 -2.71 12.57 0.29
N ALA A 146 -1.41 12.90 0.27
CA ALA A 146 -0.95 14.21 -0.17
C ALA A 146 -1.39 14.53 -1.61
N ILE A 147 -1.23 13.57 -2.52
CA ILE A 147 -1.66 13.72 -3.91
C ILE A 147 -3.19 13.84 -4.01
N LEU A 148 -3.93 13.01 -3.27
CA LEU A 148 -5.39 13.07 -3.22
C LEU A 148 -5.88 14.45 -2.77
N ASN A 149 -5.32 14.98 -1.68
CA ASN A 149 -5.70 16.28 -1.13
C ASN A 149 -5.35 17.42 -2.09
N ALA A 150 -4.16 17.38 -2.71
CA ALA A 150 -3.76 18.36 -3.72
C ALA A 150 -4.70 18.36 -4.94
N PHE A 151 -5.11 17.19 -5.41
CA PHE A 151 -6.04 17.03 -6.52
C PHE A 151 -7.45 17.52 -6.15
N ASN A 152 -7.96 17.15 -4.98
CA ASN A 152 -9.27 17.59 -4.51
C ASN A 152 -9.32 19.10 -4.35
N GLN A 153 -8.28 19.71 -3.75
CA GLN A 153 -8.21 21.18 -3.64
C GLN A 153 -8.16 21.84 -5.03
N PHE A 154 -7.37 21.29 -5.96
CA PHE A 154 -7.30 21.82 -7.33
C PHE A 154 -8.66 21.82 -8.06
N ASN A 155 -9.46 20.77 -7.87
CA ASN A 155 -10.78 20.67 -8.49
C ASN A 155 -11.85 21.53 -7.80
N ASP A 156 -11.66 21.81 -6.52
CA ASP A 156 -12.60 22.57 -5.70
C ASP A 156 -12.41 24.09 -5.80
N GLU A 157 -11.19 24.52 -6.12
CA GLU A 157 -10.82 25.93 -6.20
C GLU A 157 -11.40 26.61 -7.45
N ASP A 158 -12.18 27.67 -7.26
CA ASP A 158 -12.56 28.56 -8.36
C ASP A 158 -11.46 29.60 -8.58
N PHE A 159 -10.59 29.31 -9.54
CA PHE A 159 -9.47 30.18 -9.86
C PHE A 159 -9.87 31.54 -10.46
N GLY A 160 -11.13 31.73 -10.89
CA GLY A 160 -11.58 32.98 -11.53
C GLY A 160 -10.82 33.33 -12.83
N GLY A 161 -10.07 32.38 -13.41
CA GLY A 161 -9.33 32.54 -14.65
C GLY A 161 -8.05 31.69 -14.77
N SER A 162 -7.59 31.51 -16.01
CA SER A 162 -6.45 30.64 -16.33
C SER A 162 -5.11 31.11 -15.70
N ARG A 163 -4.94 32.43 -15.51
CA ARG A 163 -3.71 33.01 -14.91
C ARG A 163 -3.56 32.63 -13.44
N ASN A 164 -4.62 32.75 -12.66
CA ASN A 164 -4.62 32.41 -11.23
C ASN A 164 -4.44 30.90 -11.05
N ARG A 165 -5.08 30.08 -11.89
CA ARG A 165 -4.87 28.63 -11.91
C ARG A 165 -3.41 28.27 -12.15
N LYS A 166 -2.77 28.89 -13.14
CA LYS A 166 -1.35 28.67 -13.41
C LYS A 166 -0.47 29.07 -12.23
N ARG A 167 -0.75 30.22 -11.62
CA ARG A 167 -0.05 30.69 -10.43
C ARG A 167 -0.17 29.71 -9.27
N TRP A 168 -1.38 29.25 -8.96
CA TRP A 168 -1.61 28.26 -7.90
C TRP A 168 -0.83 26.96 -8.16
N LEU A 169 -0.80 26.47 -9.40
CA LEU A 169 -0.03 25.28 -9.77
C LEU A 169 1.48 25.50 -9.63
N ASP A 170 1.99 26.65 -10.05
CA ASP A 170 3.41 27.00 -9.89
C ASP A 170 3.79 27.15 -8.40
N ASP A 171 2.93 27.77 -7.58
CA ASP A 171 3.13 27.99 -6.14
C ASP A 171 3.16 26.65 -5.36
N HIS A 172 2.38 25.65 -5.79
CA HIS A 172 2.33 24.32 -5.17
C HIS A 172 3.22 23.26 -5.87
N TYR A 173 4.02 23.67 -6.86
CA TYR A 173 4.89 22.77 -7.63
C TYR A 173 4.16 21.61 -8.33
N LEU A 174 2.97 21.88 -8.89
CA LEU A 174 2.11 20.88 -9.52
C LEU A 174 2.11 20.97 -11.05
N SER A 175 2.10 19.82 -11.71
CA SER A 175 1.97 19.69 -13.16
C SER A 175 0.51 19.79 -13.61
N TYR A 176 0.16 20.81 -14.40
CA TYR A 176 -1.17 20.90 -15.02
C TYR A 176 -1.48 19.68 -15.89
N LEU A 177 -0.49 19.21 -16.66
CA LEU A 177 -0.65 18.07 -17.56
C LEU A 177 -1.04 16.83 -16.77
N THR A 178 -0.30 16.52 -15.70
CA THR A 178 -0.57 15.36 -14.86
C THR A 178 -1.91 15.47 -14.14
N MET A 179 -2.30 16.67 -13.67
CA MET A 179 -3.64 16.88 -13.09
C MET A 179 -4.76 16.62 -14.11
N SER A 180 -4.58 17.09 -15.35
CA SER A 180 -5.52 16.86 -16.45
C SER A 180 -5.61 15.38 -16.83
N ASP A 181 -4.48 14.67 -16.82
CA ASP A 181 -4.42 13.23 -17.09
C ASP A 181 -5.15 12.45 -15.99
N ILE A 182 -4.91 12.78 -14.71
CA ILE A 182 -5.63 12.18 -13.56
C ILE A 182 -7.14 12.36 -13.73
N GLN A 183 -7.60 13.57 -14.06
CA GLN A 183 -9.03 13.83 -14.27
C GLN A 183 -9.59 13.05 -15.47
N SER A 184 -8.82 12.91 -16.55
CA SER A 184 -9.24 12.16 -17.74
C SER A 184 -9.37 10.66 -17.43
N THR A 185 -8.40 10.08 -16.72
CA THR A 185 -8.44 8.69 -16.28
C THR A 185 -9.59 8.44 -15.30
N ARG A 186 -9.89 9.36 -14.38
CA ARG A 186 -11.07 9.27 -13.50
C ARG A 186 -12.37 9.16 -14.29
N VAL A 187 -12.54 9.98 -15.34
CA VAL A 187 -13.74 9.92 -16.20
C VAL A 187 -13.85 8.56 -16.89
N GLN A 188 -12.74 7.99 -17.37
CA GLN A 188 -12.72 6.65 -17.97
C GLN A 188 -13.11 5.58 -16.95
N TYR A 189 -12.58 5.63 -15.73
CA TYR A 189 -12.91 4.70 -14.65
C TYR A 189 -14.39 4.79 -14.24
N ILE A 190 -14.96 6.00 -14.19
CA ILE A 190 -16.40 6.17 -13.96
C ILE A 190 -17.21 5.52 -15.10
N SER A 191 -16.81 5.68 -16.37
CA SER A 191 -17.49 5.02 -17.50
C SER A 191 -17.48 3.51 -17.35
N ILE A 192 -16.32 2.93 -17.02
CA ILE A 192 -16.18 1.48 -16.82
C ILE A 192 -17.09 1.01 -15.67
N LEU A 193 -17.12 1.71 -14.54
CA LEU A 193 -17.98 1.33 -13.41
C LEU A 193 -19.48 1.46 -13.74
N LYS A 194 -19.87 2.42 -14.57
CA LYS A 194 -21.25 2.54 -15.09
C LYS A 194 -21.61 1.39 -16.00
N GLU A 195 -20.74 1.07 -16.96
CA GLU A 195 -20.94 -0.03 -17.92
C GLU A 195 -21.02 -1.39 -17.22
N LEU A 196 -20.23 -1.58 -16.17
CA LEU A 196 -20.27 -2.78 -15.32
C LEU A 196 -21.42 -2.76 -14.31
N GLY A 197 -22.19 -1.66 -14.21
CA GLY A 197 -23.35 -1.53 -13.32
C GLY A 197 -23.03 -1.32 -11.83
N PHE A 198 -21.75 -1.14 -11.46
CA PHE A 198 -21.35 -0.85 -10.07
C PHE A 198 -21.87 0.49 -9.55
N ILE A 199 -22.16 1.42 -10.47
CA ILE A 199 -22.75 2.73 -10.20
C ILE A 199 -23.84 3.03 -11.24
N PRO A 200 -24.86 3.82 -10.88
CA PRO A 200 -25.92 4.17 -11.83
C PRO A 200 -25.37 5.03 -12.96
N TYR A 201 -25.95 4.91 -14.16
CA TYR A 201 -25.57 5.74 -15.31
C TYR A 201 -25.73 7.25 -15.04
N SER A 202 -26.67 7.63 -14.17
CA SER A 202 -26.88 9.01 -13.71
C SER A 202 -25.78 9.54 -12.79
N TYR A 203 -24.88 8.67 -12.29
CA TYR A 203 -23.81 9.07 -11.38
C TYR A 203 -22.98 10.20 -11.98
N SER A 204 -22.79 11.26 -11.20
CA SER A 204 -21.97 12.41 -11.59
C SER A 204 -21.12 12.83 -10.40
N SER A 205 -19.83 13.07 -10.66
CA SER A 205 -18.82 13.54 -9.69
C SER A 205 -19.04 15.03 -9.30
N SER A 206 -20.20 15.62 -9.61
CA SER A 206 -20.52 17.01 -9.31
C SER A 206 -21.02 17.19 -7.88
N LYS A 207 -20.52 18.22 -7.19
CA LYS A 207 -20.98 18.65 -5.86
C LYS A 207 -22.50 18.93 -5.79
N ALA A 208 -23.11 19.32 -6.92
CA ALA A 208 -24.55 19.57 -6.97
C ALA A 208 -25.39 18.32 -6.63
N ASN A 209 -24.88 17.12 -6.91
CA ASN A 209 -25.59 15.86 -6.71
C ASN A 209 -25.03 15.06 -5.51
N GLU A 210 -24.26 15.70 -4.63
CA GLU A 210 -23.60 15.04 -3.51
C GLU A 210 -24.61 14.33 -2.58
N LYS A 211 -25.81 14.88 -2.41
CA LYS A 211 -26.89 14.26 -1.63
C LYS A 211 -27.49 13.01 -2.29
N GLU A 212 -27.60 13.01 -3.62
CA GLU A 212 -28.16 11.89 -4.39
C GLU A 212 -27.23 10.67 -4.34
N PHE A 213 -25.91 10.91 -4.45
CA PHE A 213 -24.89 9.87 -4.47
C PHE A 213 -24.08 9.76 -3.18
N ALA A 214 -24.60 10.29 -2.06
CA ALA A 214 -23.93 10.30 -0.76
C ALA A 214 -23.48 8.90 -0.31
N LYS A 215 -24.25 7.86 -0.68
CA LYS A 215 -23.92 6.45 -0.38
C LYS A 215 -22.54 6.04 -0.88
N PHE A 216 -22.18 6.45 -2.10
CA PHE A 216 -20.91 6.09 -2.73
C PHE A 216 -19.72 6.88 -2.18
N ASN A 217 -19.98 7.96 -1.43
CA ASN A 217 -18.96 8.93 -1.01
C ASN A 217 -18.96 9.27 0.49
N ARG A 218 -19.76 8.56 1.31
CA ARG A 218 -19.90 8.77 2.77
C ARG A 218 -18.57 8.76 3.55
N ASN A 219 -17.57 8.02 3.05
CA ASN A 219 -16.28 7.79 3.69
C ASN A 219 -15.11 8.45 2.92
N CYS A 220 -15.38 9.33 1.94
CA CYS A 220 -14.32 9.96 1.13
C CYS A 220 -13.28 10.76 1.93
N ASN A 221 -13.65 11.29 3.10
CA ASN A 221 -12.76 12.05 3.98
C ASN A 221 -12.20 11.21 5.16
N ASN A 222 -12.53 9.91 5.22
CA ASN A 222 -12.04 9.05 6.29
C ASN A 222 -10.69 8.43 5.92
N PHE A 223 -9.61 9.09 6.35
CA PHE A 223 -8.24 8.63 6.08
C PHE A 223 -7.95 7.23 6.62
N ALA A 224 -8.62 6.76 7.68
CA ALA A 224 -8.43 5.41 8.22
C ALA A 224 -8.83 4.35 7.18
N ILE A 225 -10.01 4.54 6.59
CA ILE A 225 -10.55 3.65 5.56
C ILE A 225 -9.70 3.77 4.30
N LEU A 226 -9.43 4.99 3.81
CA LEU A 226 -8.63 5.18 2.60
C LEU A 226 -7.24 4.53 2.68
N LYS A 227 -6.52 4.71 3.79
CA LYS A 227 -5.21 4.06 4.01
C LYS A 227 -5.33 2.54 4.05
N SER A 228 -6.43 2.02 4.59
CA SER A 228 -6.70 0.58 4.62
C SER A 228 -6.94 0.02 3.22
N LEU A 229 -7.70 0.74 2.38
CA LEU A 229 -7.94 0.33 1.00
C LEU A 229 -6.69 0.45 0.12
N LEU A 230 -5.87 1.49 0.32
CA LEU A 230 -4.56 1.62 -0.31
C LEU A 230 -3.64 0.45 0.08
N THR A 231 -3.67 0.04 1.35
CA THR A 231 -2.93 -1.14 1.83
C THR A 231 -3.43 -2.41 1.15
N SER A 232 -4.75 -2.54 0.97
CA SER A 232 -5.35 -3.68 0.29
C SER A 232 -4.96 -3.78 -1.19
N SER A 233 -4.94 -2.63 -1.87
CA SER A 233 -4.56 -2.50 -3.27
C SER A 233 -3.06 -2.75 -3.47
N SER A 234 -2.23 -2.28 -2.54
CA SER A 234 -0.77 -2.43 -2.61
C SER A 234 -0.27 -3.77 -2.04
N TYR A 235 -1.10 -4.53 -1.31
CA TYR A 235 -0.73 -5.85 -0.80
C TYR A 235 -0.22 -6.76 -1.93
N PRO A 236 0.93 -7.45 -1.77
CA PRO A 236 1.71 -7.71 -0.55
C PRO A 236 2.83 -6.70 -0.22
N GLN A 237 2.85 -5.52 -0.84
CA GLN A 237 3.91 -4.52 -0.67
C GLN A 237 3.78 -3.78 0.68
N ILE A 238 4.23 -4.46 1.74
CA ILE A 238 4.22 -3.97 3.12
C ILE A 238 5.63 -4.00 3.71
N ALA A 239 5.96 -2.93 4.44
CA ALA A 239 7.15 -2.82 5.26
C ALA A 239 6.76 -2.79 6.74
N ARG A 240 7.44 -3.60 7.55
CA ARG A 240 7.39 -3.53 9.01
C ARG A 240 8.36 -2.47 9.50
N VAL A 241 7.88 -1.58 10.36
CA VAL A 241 8.68 -0.55 11.00
C VAL A 241 9.22 -1.09 12.33
N GLN A 242 10.54 -0.99 12.52
CA GLN A 242 11.21 -1.32 13.77
C GLN A 242 11.87 -0.06 14.33
N TYR A 243 11.32 0.44 15.42
CA TYR A 243 11.90 1.53 16.20
C TYR A 243 13.13 1.07 16.98
N PRO A 244 14.13 1.95 17.16
CA PRO A 244 15.20 1.69 18.11
C PRO A 244 14.62 1.59 19.54
N ASN A 245 15.32 0.89 20.42
CA ASN A 245 14.91 0.79 21.82
C ASN A 245 14.84 2.20 22.44
N PRO A 246 13.76 2.53 23.16
CA PRO A 246 13.61 3.83 23.80
C PRO A 246 14.75 4.04 24.79
N LYS A 247 15.39 5.20 24.71
CA LYS A 247 16.33 5.67 25.73
C LYS A 247 15.56 6.49 26.74
N TYR A 248 15.92 6.44 28.01
CA TYR A 248 15.25 7.19 29.06
C TYR A 248 16.25 8.16 29.70
N LEU A 249 15.84 9.40 29.94
CA LEU A 249 16.58 10.37 30.74
C LEU A 249 15.91 10.48 32.11
N ALA A 250 16.73 10.53 33.16
CA ALA A 250 16.25 10.82 34.51
C ALA A 250 15.96 12.31 34.63
N SER A 251 14.72 12.65 34.96
CA SER A 251 14.28 14.01 35.32
C SER A 251 13.79 14.02 36.76
N ALA A 252 13.67 15.20 37.36
CA ALA A 252 13.27 15.37 38.77
C ALA A 252 11.91 14.73 39.10
N SER A 253 11.02 14.59 38.11
CA SER A 253 9.70 13.96 38.24
C SER A 253 9.64 12.49 37.78
N GLY A 254 10.78 11.89 37.42
CA GLY A 254 10.88 10.51 36.95
C GLY A 254 11.65 10.36 35.63
N SER A 255 11.65 9.15 35.08
CA SER A 255 12.33 8.86 33.82
C SER A 255 11.46 9.20 32.61
N VAL A 256 11.89 10.13 31.77
CA VAL A 256 11.20 10.51 30.53
C VAL A 256 11.84 9.78 29.35
N ALA A 257 11.02 9.15 28.51
CA ALA A 257 11.49 8.51 27.28
C ALA A 257 11.95 9.58 26.28
N LEU A 258 13.19 9.50 25.83
CA LEU A 258 13.69 10.25 24.68
C LEU A 258 13.00 9.77 23.42
N ASP A 259 12.72 10.72 22.53
CA ASP A 259 12.21 10.41 21.21
C ASP A 259 13.22 9.52 20.46
N PRO A 260 12.76 8.42 19.84
CA PRO A 260 13.63 7.55 19.08
C PRO A 260 14.21 8.29 17.88
N ASP A 261 15.53 8.23 17.72
CA ASP A 261 16.22 8.76 16.56
C ASP A 261 15.68 8.11 15.27
N LEU A 262 14.96 8.91 14.46
CA LEU A 262 14.31 8.47 13.23
C LEU A 262 15.32 7.90 12.21
N LYS A 263 16.58 8.34 12.24
CA LYS A 263 17.65 7.81 11.38
C LYS A 263 18.00 6.35 11.71
N LYS A 264 17.64 5.88 12.93
CA LYS A 264 17.87 4.50 13.39
C LYS A 264 16.66 3.58 13.16
N VAL A 265 15.54 4.10 12.67
CA VAL A 265 14.37 3.30 12.30
C VAL A 265 14.76 2.34 11.18
N LYS A 266 14.40 1.07 11.33
CA LYS A 266 14.65 0.03 10.33
C LYS A 266 13.34 -0.38 9.68
N LEU A 267 13.34 -0.51 8.36
CA LEU A 267 12.23 -1.04 7.60
C LEU A 267 12.59 -2.42 7.09
N TRP A 268 11.66 -3.35 7.26
CA TRP A 268 11.79 -4.74 6.83
C TRP A 268 10.68 -5.07 5.86
N ILE A 269 11.05 -5.48 4.65
CA ILE A 269 10.11 -5.95 3.64
C ILE A 269 10.28 -7.45 3.41
N ARG A 270 9.28 -8.07 2.77
CA ARG A 270 9.34 -9.46 2.35
C ARG A 270 10.51 -9.70 1.40
N ASN A 271 11.22 -10.83 1.60
CA ASN A 271 12.22 -11.28 0.65
C ASN A 271 11.59 -12.23 -0.39
N GLU A 272 11.52 -11.80 -1.65
CA GLU A 272 10.95 -12.58 -2.75
C GLU A 272 11.75 -13.86 -3.06
N GLU A 273 13.07 -13.88 -2.80
CA GLU A 273 13.88 -15.09 -2.99
C GLU A 273 13.52 -16.17 -1.98
N PHE A 274 13.28 -15.76 -0.73
CA PHE A 274 12.79 -16.65 0.31
C PHE A 274 11.40 -17.21 -0.03
N MET A 275 10.50 -16.37 -0.55
CA MET A 275 9.16 -16.80 -0.94
C MET A 275 9.18 -17.81 -2.08
N LYS A 276 10.00 -17.58 -3.12
CA LYS A 276 10.20 -18.55 -4.22
C LYS A 276 10.70 -19.89 -3.69
N MET A 277 11.72 -19.85 -2.83
CA MET A 277 12.28 -21.06 -2.23
C MET A 277 11.28 -21.79 -1.32
N LYS A 278 10.33 -21.08 -0.70
CA LYS A 278 9.25 -21.68 0.10
C LYS A 278 8.19 -22.36 -0.78
N LEU A 279 7.90 -21.79 -1.96
CA LEU A 279 6.93 -22.34 -2.91
C LEU A 279 7.45 -23.59 -3.62
N ASP A 280 8.77 -23.73 -3.76
CA ASP A 280 9.39 -24.89 -4.38
C ASP A 280 9.19 -26.16 -3.52
N PRO A 281 8.45 -27.19 -4.00
CA PRO A 281 8.18 -28.40 -3.20
C PRO A 281 9.44 -29.20 -2.86
N SER A 282 10.50 -29.07 -3.67
CA SER A 282 11.80 -29.72 -3.50
C SER A 282 12.71 -29.02 -2.50
N SER A 283 12.30 -27.87 -1.96
CA SER A 283 13.11 -27.03 -1.08
C SER A 283 13.34 -27.64 0.31
N ALA A 284 14.53 -27.42 0.86
CA ALA A 284 14.90 -27.83 2.22
C ALA A 284 14.06 -27.15 3.33
N LEU A 285 13.32 -26.08 2.99
CA LEU A 285 12.36 -25.43 3.89
C LEU A 285 11.09 -26.27 4.13
N ASN A 286 10.69 -27.10 3.18
CA ASN A 286 9.44 -27.88 3.23
C ASN A 286 9.60 -29.30 3.81
N LYS A 287 10.83 -29.68 4.22
CA LYS A 287 11.07 -30.98 4.88
C LYS A 287 10.50 -30.95 6.31
N PRO A 288 9.70 -31.94 6.74
CA PRO A 288 9.20 -32.01 8.11
C PRO A 288 10.37 -32.13 9.08
N ARG A 289 10.44 -31.23 10.07
CA ARG A 289 11.53 -31.17 11.06
C ARG A 289 11.06 -31.69 12.40
N THR A 290 11.90 -32.46 13.08
CA THR A 290 11.72 -32.90 14.46
C THR A 290 11.77 -31.71 15.42
N VAL A 291 10.96 -31.77 16.48
CA VAL A 291 10.66 -30.69 17.45
C VAL A 291 11.90 -30.06 18.10
N ASP A 292 13.04 -30.75 18.12
CA ASP A 292 14.28 -30.30 18.77
C ASP A 292 15.20 -29.44 17.88
N GLN A 293 14.93 -29.33 16.57
CA GLN A 293 15.71 -28.48 15.68
C GLN A 293 15.17 -27.05 15.69
N LYS A 294 15.49 -26.28 16.73
CA LYS A 294 15.37 -24.82 16.68
C LYS A 294 16.17 -24.29 15.49
N PHE A 295 15.52 -23.50 14.64
CA PHE A 295 16.14 -22.79 13.52
C PHE A 295 17.29 -21.91 14.05
N LYS A 296 18.53 -22.41 14.02
CA LYS A 296 19.71 -21.55 14.10
C LYS A 296 19.99 -21.06 12.69
N PHE A 297 19.38 -19.94 12.30
CA PHE A 297 19.64 -19.25 11.03
C PHE A 297 21.12 -18.89 10.79
N LYS A 298 22.00 -19.08 11.77
CA LYS A 298 23.43 -18.78 11.68
C LYS A 298 24.28 -19.85 11.00
N ASP A 299 23.80 -21.10 10.90
CA ASP A 299 24.68 -22.23 10.56
C ASP A 299 24.64 -22.62 9.06
N ASP A 300 23.61 -22.24 8.30
CA ASP A 300 23.53 -22.43 6.84
C ASP A 300 23.75 -21.10 6.10
N THR A 301 24.97 -20.85 5.64
CA THR A 301 25.38 -19.58 4.98
C THR A 301 24.72 -19.31 3.62
N ASN A 302 23.86 -20.21 3.13
CA ASN A 302 23.30 -20.15 1.77
C ASN A 302 21.77 -19.99 1.72
N MET A 303 21.06 -19.86 2.85
CA MET A 303 19.60 -19.66 2.84
C MET A 303 19.23 -18.17 2.91
N PRO A 304 18.34 -17.69 2.01
CA PRO A 304 17.85 -16.32 2.07
C PRO A 304 17.03 -16.11 3.35
N LEU A 305 17.21 -14.95 3.98
CA LEU A 305 16.40 -14.54 5.13
C LEU A 305 14.97 -14.20 4.68
N PRO A 306 13.94 -14.38 5.54
CA PRO A 306 12.54 -14.11 5.19
C PRO A 306 12.23 -12.63 4.93
N ALA A 307 13.08 -11.72 5.44
CA ALA A 307 12.91 -10.29 5.28
C ALA A 307 14.23 -9.60 4.92
N THR A 308 14.12 -8.54 4.12
CA THR A 308 15.24 -7.71 3.66
C THR A 308 15.07 -6.28 4.16
N ARG A 309 16.19 -5.62 4.48
CA ARG A 309 16.19 -4.23 4.94
C ARG A 309 15.93 -3.28 3.78
N ALA A 310 15.04 -2.31 4.00
CA ALA A 310 14.74 -1.22 3.07
C ALA A 310 14.89 0.16 3.73
N PHE A 311 14.84 1.22 2.91
CA PHE A 311 14.95 2.61 3.32
C PHE A 311 13.83 3.44 2.67
N LEU A 312 13.36 4.50 3.33
CA LEU A 312 12.44 5.45 2.70
C LEU A 312 13.18 6.25 1.63
N HIS A 313 12.57 6.44 0.47
CA HIS A 313 13.13 7.34 -0.54
C HIS A 313 13.06 8.80 -0.05
N PRO A 314 14.07 9.65 -0.33
CA PRO A 314 14.10 11.04 0.13
C PRO A 314 12.93 11.93 -0.31
N SER A 315 12.24 11.54 -1.39
CA SER A 315 11.06 12.27 -1.90
C SER A 315 9.77 11.98 -1.13
N SER A 316 9.78 11.08 -0.15
CA SER A 316 8.58 10.78 0.64
C SER A 316 8.35 11.86 1.70
N THR A 317 7.09 12.18 1.95
CA THR A 317 6.61 13.05 3.03
C THR A 317 7.00 12.53 4.42
N LEU A 318 7.18 11.22 4.55
CA LEU A 318 7.57 10.55 5.79
C LEU A 318 9.10 10.48 5.97
N PHE A 319 9.88 10.88 4.96
CA PHE A 319 11.32 10.95 5.09
C PHE A 319 11.71 12.24 5.82
N ASN A 320 12.44 12.13 6.93
CA ASN A 320 12.92 13.30 7.67
C ASN A 320 14.45 13.43 7.55
N SER A 321 14.92 14.49 6.88
CA SER A 321 16.35 14.82 6.77
C SER A 321 16.83 15.72 7.92
N ASP A 322 15.94 16.51 8.52
CA ASP A 322 16.28 17.80 9.12
C ASP A 322 16.25 17.85 10.64
N ARG A 323 16.25 16.70 11.33
CA ARG A 323 16.61 16.71 12.76
C ARG A 323 18.13 16.84 12.90
N ASN A 324 18.62 18.07 12.72
CA ASN A 324 19.68 18.57 13.57
C ASN A 324 19.01 18.85 14.92
N ASP A 325 18.92 17.83 15.77
CA ASP A 325 18.67 18.04 17.20
C ASP A 325 19.97 18.57 17.84
N ASP A 326 20.56 19.62 17.25
CA ASP A 326 21.50 20.46 17.96
C ASP A 326 20.63 21.19 18.97
N ILE A 327 20.61 20.69 20.20
CA ILE A 327 20.08 21.41 21.36
C ILE A 327 20.64 22.83 21.23
N SER A 328 19.76 23.83 21.01
CA SER A 328 20.24 25.21 20.94
C SER A 328 20.99 25.50 22.22
N GLN A 329 22.18 26.10 22.14
CA GLN A 329 22.99 26.44 23.32
C GLN A 329 22.21 27.26 24.36
N ASP A 330 21.10 27.87 23.95
CA ASP A 330 20.15 28.60 24.77
C ASP A 330 19.29 27.72 25.71
N GLU A 331 19.24 26.39 25.53
CA GLU A 331 18.51 25.45 26.42
C GLU A 331 19.39 24.88 27.55
N ILE A 332 20.67 25.24 27.58
CA ILE A 332 21.63 24.85 28.61
C ILE A 332 22.00 26.10 29.39
N THR A 333 21.38 26.28 30.56
CA THR A 333 21.75 27.36 31.49
C THR A 333 22.61 26.79 32.62
N THR A 334 23.51 27.60 33.18
CA THR A 334 24.31 27.24 34.37
C THR A 334 23.76 28.01 35.56
N ASP A 335 23.58 27.33 36.70
CA ASP A 335 23.24 28.01 37.96
C ASP A 335 24.47 28.72 38.56
N GLU A 336 24.24 29.52 39.60
CA GLU A 336 25.30 30.26 40.31
C GLU A 336 26.39 29.37 40.93
N ASN A 337 26.16 28.05 40.99
CA ASN A 337 27.10 27.04 41.49
C ASN A 337 27.82 26.26 40.38
N GLY A 338 27.59 26.59 39.10
CA GLY A 338 28.26 25.99 37.95
C GLY A 338 27.71 24.63 37.51
N ASN A 339 26.52 24.23 37.96
CA ASN A 339 25.84 23.02 37.48
C ASN A 339 25.01 23.32 36.23
N TYR A 340 25.03 22.41 35.27
CA TYR A 340 24.22 22.49 34.06
C TYR A 340 22.75 22.18 34.36
N ILE A 341 21.87 23.16 34.15
CA ILE A 341 20.42 23.01 34.23
C ILE A 341 19.87 22.86 32.80
N PHE A 342 19.29 21.69 32.55
CA PHE A 342 18.54 21.41 31.32
C PHE A 342 17.08 21.72 31.56
N THR A 343 16.58 22.81 30.96
CA THR A 343 15.15 23.07 30.85
C THR A 343 14.72 22.71 29.42
N PRO A 344 14.23 21.48 29.16
CA PRO A 344 13.71 21.17 27.85
C PRO A 344 12.54 22.12 27.60
N THR A 345 12.63 22.96 26.56
CA THR A 345 11.47 23.67 26.07
C THR A 345 10.52 22.58 25.58
N VAL A 346 9.47 22.30 26.36
CA VAL A 346 8.37 21.49 25.86
C VAL A 346 7.77 22.35 24.76
N ALA A 347 8.19 22.09 23.52
CA ALA A 347 7.68 22.78 22.36
C ALA A 347 6.16 22.84 22.51
N GLY A 348 5.65 24.08 22.50
CA GLY A 348 4.24 24.35 22.55
C GLY A 348 3.50 23.44 21.58
N SER A 349 2.30 23.06 21.97
CA SER A 349 1.39 22.09 21.36
C SER A 349 0.94 22.41 19.92
N SER A 350 1.87 22.58 18.97
CA SER A 350 1.56 22.89 17.57
C SER A 350 2.52 22.31 16.52
N SER A 351 3.48 21.46 16.89
CA SER A 351 4.22 20.65 15.91
C SER A 351 4.42 19.24 16.42
N SER A 352 3.34 18.46 16.42
CA SER A 352 3.38 16.99 16.42
C SER A 352 4.08 16.52 15.14
N GLY A 353 5.41 16.69 15.10
CA GLY A 353 6.23 16.35 13.95
C GLY A 353 6.00 14.91 13.56
N ASN A 354 5.78 14.66 12.27
CA ASN A 354 5.45 13.39 11.61
C ASN A 354 6.13 12.16 12.26
N ARG A 355 5.58 11.69 13.38
CA ARG A 355 5.91 10.39 13.93
C ARG A 355 5.24 9.41 12.99
N LEU A 356 6.02 8.46 12.47
CA LEU A 356 5.43 7.20 12.01
C LEU A 356 4.78 6.58 13.26
N SER A 357 3.52 6.89 13.54
CA SER A 357 2.81 6.24 14.65
C SER A 357 2.44 4.80 14.28
N SER A 358 2.57 4.46 13.00
CA SER A 358 2.22 3.16 12.46
C SER A 358 3.34 2.14 12.63
N SER A 359 2.97 0.93 13.02
CA SER A 359 3.88 -0.23 13.06
C SER A 359 4.20 -0.77 11.67
N PHE A 360 3.36 -0.45 10.69
CA PHE A 360 3.46 -0.90 9.32
C PHE A 360 3.32 0.26 8.34
N ILE A 361 3.86 0.03 7.15
CA ILE A 361 3.84 0.95 6.03
C ILE A 361 3.51 0.15 4.78
N SER A 362 2.60 0.66 3.95
CA SER A 362 2.39 0.18 2.60
C SER A 362 3.16 1.05 1.61
N PHE A 363 3.65 0.46 0.52
CA PHE A 363 4.40 1.16 -0.52
C PHE A 363 3.98 0.66 -1.89
N SER A 364 4.00 1.52 -2.92
CA SER A 364 3.56 1.11 -4.28
C SER A 364 4.70 0.59 -5.16
N ARG A 365 5.93 1.03 -4.91
CA ARG A 365 7.13 0.60 -5.65
C ARG A 365 8.36 0.57 -4.76
N SER A 366 9.28 -0.32 -5.11
CA SER A 366 10.60 -0.41 -4.52
C SER A 366 11.66 -0.41 -5.62
N GLN A 367 12.74 0.35 -5.43
CA GLN A 367 13.82 0.45 -6.40
C GLN A 367 15.17 0.26 -5.71
N THR A 368 16.00 -0.64 -6.26
CA THR A 368 17.38 -0.81 -5.84
C THR A 368 18.27 0.10 -6.67
N THR A 369 18.96 1.03 -6.01
CA THR A 369 20.05 1.81 -6.62
C THR A 369 21.35 1.45 -5.90
N SER A 370 21.79 2.25 -4.93
CA SER A 370 22.84 1.90 -3.97
C SER A 370 22.31 1.13 -2.76
N LYS A 371 21.05 1.38 -2.42
CA LYS A 371 20.27 0.69 -1.38
C LYS A 371 18.86 0.45 -1.93
N LEU A 372 18.10 -0.40 -1.24
CA LEU A 372 16.70 -0.64 -1.57
C LEU A 372 15.83 0.47 -0.99
N TYR A 373 15.25 1.30 -1.86
CA TYR A 373 14.40 2.42 -1.48
C TYR A 373 12.92 2.13 -1.77
N LEU A 374 12.05 2.54 -0.85
CA LEU A 374 10.60 2.46 -0.97
C LEU A 374 10.04 3.83 -1.37
N HIS A 375 9.08 3.85 -2.29
CA HIS A 375 8.39 5.07 -2.72
C HIS A 375 6.87 4.95 -2.54
N ASP A 376 6.22 6.11 -2.53
CA ASP A 376 4.77 6.27 -2.52
C ASP A 376 4.17 5.59 -1.27
N ILE A 377 4.53 6.18 -0.13
CA ILE A 377 4.48 5.53 1.17
C ILE A 377 3.21 5.92 1.90
N THR A 378 2.47 4.93 2.39
CA THR A 378 1.24 5.13 3.16
C THR A 378 1.35 4.42 4.51
N PRO A 379 1.29 5.15 5.64
CA PRO A 379 1.23 4.56 6.98
C PRO A 379 0.01 3.63 7.08
N THR A 380 0.20 2.41 7.59
CA THR A 380 -0.89 1.45 7.71
C THR A 380 -0.98 0.81 9.07
N SER A 381 -2.18 0.39 9.40
CA SER A 381 -2.58 -0.12 10.70
C SER A 381 -2.44 -1.65 10.75
N ILE A 382 -2.35 -2.23 11.94
CA ILE A 382 -2.21 -3.69 12.07
C ILE A 382 -3.49 -4.38 11.59
N LEU A 383 -4.65 -3.77 11.87
CA LEU A 383 -5.95 -4.30 11.48
C LEU A 383 -6.15 -4.23 9.96
N SER A 384 -5.68 -3.16 9.30
CA SER A 384 -5.71 -3.08 7.82
C SER A 384 -4.91 -4.22 7.19
N VAL A 385 -3.71 -4.48 7.71
CA VAL A 385 -2.82 -5.55 7.23
C VAL A 385 -3.45 -6.92 7.52
N LEU A 386 -4.01 -7.14 8.72
CA LEU A 386 -4.71 -8.37 9.06
C LEU A 386 -6.00 -8.57 8.29
N LEU A 387 -6.73 -7.52 7.91
CA LEU A 387 -7.98 -7.68 7.16
C LEU A 387 -7.72 -7.97 5.68
N PHE A 388 -6.81 -7.23 5.07
CA PHE A 388 -6.58 -7.28 3.61
C PHE A 388 -5.33 -8.03 3.17
N GLY A 389 -4.56 -8.56 4.12
CA GLY A 389 -3.38 -9.36 3.82
C GLY A 389 -3.69 -10.79 3.41
N GLY A 390 -2.63 -11.58 3.29
CA GLY A 390 -2.69 -12.97 2.86
C GLY A 390 -2.91 -13.93 4.02
N ASP A 391 -2.35 -15.13 3.92
CA ASP A 391 -2.68 -16.26 4.79
C ASP A 391 -2.20 -16.02 6.23
N ILE A 392 -3.09 -16.31 7.18
CA ILE A 392 -2.87 -16.18 8.61
C ILE A 392 -2.45 -17.54 9.15
N SER A 393 -1.21 -17.65 9.61
CA SER A 393 -0.70 -18.84 10.30
C SER A 393 -0.48 -18.57 11.78
N TYR A 394 -0.69 -19.58 12.61
CA TYR A 394 -0.57 -19.47 14.07
C TYR A 394 0.75 -20.10 14.51
N ASP A 395 1.60 -19.33 15.18
CA ASP A 395 2.83 -19.86 15.75
C ASP A 395 2.52 -20.48 17.12
N LEU A 396 2.48 -21.81 17.16
CA LEU A 396 2.21 -22.61 18.36
C LEU A 396 3.49 -23.11 19.04
N SER A 397 4.67 -22.67 18.59
CA SER A 397 5.97 -23.13 19.11
C SER A 397 6.13 -22.95 20.63
N CYS A 398 5.41 -21.99 21.22
CA CYS A 398 5.49 -21.66 22.63
C CYS A 398 4.54 -22.47 23.53
N VAL A 399 3.56 -23.19 22.96
CA VAL A 399 2.53 -23.93 23.71
C VAL A 399 3.17 -25.04 24.55
N THR A 400 4.25 -25.66 24.07
CA THR A 400 4.99 -26.70 24.79
C THR A 400 5.94 -26.16 25.86
N SER A 401 6.29 -24.87 25.81
CA SER A 401 7.29 -24.24 26.70
C SER A 401 6.68 -23.42 27.85
N GLY A 402 5.33 -23.39 27.98
CA GLY A 402 4.63 -22.62 29.01
C GLY A 402 4.77 -21.09 28.89
N LYS A 403 5.26 -20.58 27.74
CA LYS A 403 5.41 -19.15 27.46
C LYS A 403 4.18 -18.66 26.69
N THR A 404 3.82 -17.38 26.87
CA THR A 404 2.73 -16.73 26.09
C THR A 404 2.95 -16.92 24.60
N SER A 405 1.89 -17.20 23.84
CA SER A 405 2.00 -17.40 22.39
C SER A 405 2.68 -16.20 21.71
N PRO A 406 3.57 -16.43 20.73
CA PRO A 406 4.42 -15.40 20.14
C PRO A 406 3.65 -14.50 19.17
N GLY A 407 2.42 -14.89 18.79
CA GLY A 407 1.49 -14.11 17.98
C GLY A 407 1.00 -14.88 16.75
N ILE A 408 0.73 -14.13 15.69
CA ILE A 408 0.28 -14.61 14.38
C ILE A 408 1.40 -14.34 13.37
N VAL A 409 1.58 -15.21 12.38
CA VAL A 409 2.48 -14.96 11.26
C VAL A 409 1.69 -14.87 9.96
N MET A 410 1.77 -13.72 9.29
CA MET A 410 1.14 -13.46 8.01
C MET A 410 2.07 -13.85 6.85
N ASP A 411 1.53 -14.55 5.86
CA ASP A 411 2.25 -15.14 4.70
C ASP A 411 3.48 -15.99 5.08
N GLY A 412 3.57 -16.39 6.34
CA GLY A 412 4.71 -17.11 6.91
C GLY A 412 6.03 -16.33 6.98
N TRP A 413 6.02 -15.00 6.79
CA TRP A 413 7.23 -14.16 6.95
C TRP A 413 7.03 -13.00 7.94
N LEU A 414 5.81 -12.48 8.08
CA LEU A 414 5.51 -11.27 8.84
C LEU A 414 4.90 -11.61 10.20
N PRO A 415 5.69 -11.63 11.29
CA PRO A 415 5.15 -11.86 12.63
C PRO A 415 4.43 -10.61 13.15
N ILE A 416 3.19 -10.81 13.57
CA ILE A 416 2.30 -9.81 14.15
C ILE A 416 1.96 -10.23 15.58
N ARG A 417 2.31 -9.38 16.55
CA ARG A 417 2.06 -9.63 17.96
C ARG A 417 0.60 -9.29 18.29
N THR A 418 -0.30 -10.25 18.11
CA THR A 418 -1.72 -10.14 18.45
C THR A 418 -2.23 -11.46 19.02
N TRP A 419 -3.35 -11.41 19.74
CA TRP A 419 -4.00 -12.60 20.29
C TRP A 419 -4.52 -13.49 19.16
N CYS A 420 -4.33 -14.81 19.25
CA CYS A 420 -4.81 -15.74 18.22
C CYS A 420 -6.33 -15.64 17.99
N LYS A 421 -7.11 -15.31 19.04
CA LYS A 421 -8.55 -15.05 18.94
C LYS A 421 -8.87 -13.93 17.93
N ASN A 422 -8.07 -12.86 17.90
CA ASN A 422 -8.25 -11.78 16.93
C ASN A 422 -8.00 -12.27 15.49
N GLY A 423 -7.02 -13.17 15.32
CA GLY A 423 -6.77 -13.83 14.03
C GLY A 423 -8.00 -14.58 13.52
N VAL A 424 -8.59 -15.45 14.36
CA VAL A 424 -9.78 -16.23 14.01
C VAL A 424 -10.96 -15.32 13.66
N LEU A 425 -11.19 -14.27 14.47
CA LEU A 425 -12.26 -13.30 14.22
C LEU A 425 -12.08 -12.59 12.87
N ILE A 426 -10.85 -12.18 12.54
CA ILE A 426 -10.55 -11.51 11.28
C ILE A 426 -10.69 -12.47 10.10
N THR A 427 -10.25 -13.73 10.24
CA THR A 427 -10.48 -14.76 9.21
C THR A 427 -11.97 -14.95 8.93
N GLN A 428 -12.81 -15.00 9.97
CA GLN A 428 -14.25 -15.07 9.80
C GLN A 428 -14.81 -13.80 9.13
N LEU A 429 -14.31 -12.62 9.51
CA LEU A 429 -14.72 -11.36 8.92
C LEU A 429 -14.35 -11.25 7.43
N ARG A 430 -13.19 -11.78 7.02
CA ARG A 430 -12.80 -11.88 5.60
C ARG A 430 -13.79 -12.74 4.80
N ALA A 431 -14.16 -13.90 5.34
CA ALA A 431 -15.13 -14.78 4.69
C ALA A 431 -16.51 -14.14 4.54
N LEU A 432 -16.95 -13.37 5.56
CA LEU A 432 -18.18 -12.60 5.49
C LEU A 432 -18.09 -11.47 4.45
N LEU A 433 -16.97 -10.75 4.39
CA LEU A 433 -16.73 -9.70 3.40
C LEU A 433 -16.77 -10.26 1.96
N ASP A 434 -16.18 -11.43 1.74
CA ASP A 434 -16.22 -12.12 0.44
C ASP A 434 -17.64 -12.56 0.06
N SER A 435 -18.47 -12.93 1.04
CA SER A 435 -19.89 -13.23 0.84
C SER A 435 -20.67 -11.97 0.43
N VAL A 436 -20.44 -10.84 1.10
CA VAL A 436 -21.06 -9.56 0.72
C VAL A 436 -20.67 -9.16 -0.69
N MET A 437 -19.39 -9.33 -1.07
CA MET A 437 -18.94 -9.07 -2.43
C MET A 437 -19.64 -9.97 -3.46
N ARG A 438 -19.89 -11.24 -3.12
CA ARG A 438 -20.65 -12.15 -4.00
C ARG A 438 -22.08 -11.67 -4.20
N GLU A 439 -22.75 -11.31 -3.12
CA GLU A 439 -24.17 -10.94 -3.18
C GLU A 439 -24.37 -9.61 -3.91
N ARG A 440 -23.40 -8.71 -3.79
CA ARG A 440 -23.33 -7.48 -4.60
C ARG A 440 -23.04 -7.78 -6.08
N LEU A 441 -22.43 -8.92 -6.43
CA LEU A 441 -22.20 -9.39 -7.81
C LEU A 441 -23.47 -9.84 -8.50
N GLU A 442 -24.29 -10.59 -7.78
CA GLU A 442 -25.52 -11.14 -8.33
C GLU A 442 -26.58 -10.05 -8.54
N ASN A 443 -26.50 -8.95 -7.76
CA ASN A 443 -27.52 -7.90 -7.73
C ASN A 443 -27.10 -6.57 -8.37
N VAL A 444 -25.99 -6.51 -9.09
CA VAL A 444 -25.49 -5.29 -9.76
C VAL A 444 -26.62 -4.60 -10.55
N GLY A 445 -27.04 -3.40 -10.12
CA GLY A 445 -28.10 -2.60 -10.75
C GLY A 445 -29.51 -2.77 -10.16
N SER A 446 -29.70 -3.65 -9.19
CA SER A 446 -30.98 -3.83 -8.48
C SER A 446 -31.06 -2.80 -7.34
N GLY A 447 -31.99 -1.85 -7.42
CA GLY A 447 -32.16 -0.79 -6.39
C GLY A 447 -32.47 -1.26 -4.95
N GLY A 448 -32.48 -2.58 -4.67
CA GLY A 448 -32.60 -3.18 -3.34
C GLY A 448 -31.29 -3.32 -2.56
N ASP A 449 -30.23 -2.64 -3.01
CA ASP A 449 -28.88 -2.62 -2.46
C ASP A 449 -28.75 -2.06 -1.01
N GLU A 450 -29.84 -1.81 -0.29
CA GLU A 450 -29.85 -1.03 0.95
C GLU A 450 -29.50 -1.84 2.20
N GLU A 451 -29.87 -3.13 2.29
CA GLU A 451 -29.68 -3.91 3.52
C GLU A 451 -28.60 -4.99 3.43
N ILE A 452 -28.32 -5.48 2.22
CA ILE A 452 -27.44 -6.63 2.02
C ILE A 452 -26.01 -6.34 2.47
N GLY A 453 -25.59 -7.01 3.54
CA GLY A 453 -24.23 -6.92 4.08
C GLY A 453 -23.89 -5.59 4.75
N ALA A 454 -24.84 -4.68 4.94
CA ALA A 454 -24.59 -3.35 5.51
C ALA A 454 -23.98 -3.43 6.92
N ASP A 455 -24.45 -4.38 7.74
CA ASP A 455 -23.92 -4.61 9.09
C ASP A 455 -22.47 -5.09 9.08
N ILE A 456 -22.12 -5.97 8.13
CA ILE A 456 -20.75 -6.48 7.97
C ILE A 456 -19.83 -5.34 7.54
N LEU A 457 -20.24 -4.52 6.57
CA LEU A 457 -19.47 -3.36 6.13
C LEU A 457 -19.28 -2.35 7.25
N LYS A 458 -20.33 -2.07 8.03
CA LYS A 458 -20.25 -1.19 9.20
C LYS A 458 -19.33 -1.74 10.28
N ALA A 459 -19.34 -3.05 10.51
CA ALA A 459 -18.43 -3.70 11.45
C ALA A 459 -16.96 -3.56 10.98
N VAL A 460 -16.70 -3.74 9.68
CA VAL A 460 -15.37 -3.51 9.08
C VAL A 460 -14.95 -2.03 9.20
N GLU A 461 -15.82 -1.09 8.86
CA GLU A 461 -15.53 0.35 8.97
C GLU A 461 -15.23 0.75 10.42
N THR A 462 -15.99 0.20 11.38
CA THR A 462 -15.72 0.40 12.80
C THR A 462 -14.35 -0.18 13.17
N LEU A 463 -14.04 -1.41 12.75
CA LEU A 463 -12.75 -2.04 13.01
C LEU A 463 -11.58 -1.20 12.50
N LEU A 464 -11.67 -0.68 11.27
CA LEU A 464 -10.61 0.11 10.64
C LEU A 464 -10.44 1.50 11.28
N THR A 465 -11.45 2.02 11.97
CA THR A 465 -11.38 3.32 12.67
C THR A 465 -10.92 3.19 14.13
N LEU A 466 -10.92 1.99 14.71
CA LEU A 466 -10.52 1.77 16.11
C LEU A 466 -9.06 2.10 16.39
N GLU A 467 -8.14 1.87 15.45
CA GLU A 467 -6.70 2.11 15.67
C GLU A 467 -6.29 3.60 15.69
N ASN A 468 -7.20 4.51 15.32
CA ASN A 468 -6.96 5.97 15.39
C ASN A 468 -7.50 6.63 16.67
N LYS A 469 -8.11 5.86 17.58
CA LYS A 469 -8.53 6.30 18.92
C LYS A 469 -7.55 5.78 19.96
#